data_AF-A0A1B7JZE7-F1
#
_entry.id   AF-A0A1B7JZE7-F1
#
_cell.length_a   1.000
_cell.length_b   1.000
_cell.length_c   1.000
_cell.angle_alpha   90.00
_cell.angle_beta   90.00
_cell.angle_gamma   90.00
#
_symmetry.space_group_name_H-M   'P 1'
#
loop_
_entity.id
_entity.type
_entity.pdbx_description
1 polymer ?
#
loop_
_entity_poly.entity_id
_entity_poly.type
_entity_poly.pdbx_seq_one_letter_code
_entity_poly.pdbx_strand_id
1 'polypeptide(L)'
;MSNDITALMATMKAAAERAKHAGAAQIMPFDTRISALNEFQLAACPANVLALVEALEKAQQSANINNQWKPDVCPITRRKFFMWIEHPDLGYVPTYGGPFDSYTIPSGDSDGEFSCERYDHDVGGWVDGECVGSYLIDEDEQCRVYELEQRVTELREQLRTVELSNSVLESRTVTVKLPNSFYPDGDIELPLVMNEYQVIEALVAAGCKPVAVCPRCKRELDLSVKHDGAHYCHRAAGIQVIEGEQKNG
;
A
#
# COMPACT_ATOMS: atom_id res chain seq x y z
N MET A 1 -9.23 47.57 7.37
CA MET A 1 -9.33 48.04 5.96
C MET A 1 -10.74 47.90 5.37
N SER A 2 -11.53 46.86 5.68
CA SER A 2 -12.86 46.64 5.05
C SER A 2 -13.91 47.75 5.28
N ASN A 3 -13.89 48.40 6.46
CA ASN A 3 -14.85 49.47 6.79
C ASN A 3 -14.68 50.74 5.94
N ASP A 4 -13.49 50.96 5.38
CA ASP A 4 -13.15 52.19 4.64
C ASP A 4 -13.66 52.10 3.19
N ILE A 5 -13.46 50.95 2.54
CA ILE A 5 -13.93 50.70 1.17
C ILE A 5 -15.46 50.68 1.07
N THR A 6 -16.15 50.11 2.07
CA THR A 6 -17.62 50.05 2.08
C THR A 6 -18.23 51.45 2.23
N ALA A 7 -17.62 52.29 3.08
CA ALA A 7 -18.00 53.69 3.22
C ALA A 7 -17.73 54.48 1.93
N LEU A 8 -16.54 54.29 1.33
CA LEU A 8 -16.18 54.89 0.06
C LEU A 8 -17.16 54.53 -1.07
N MET A 9 -17.52 53.25 -1.19
CA MET A 9 -18.52 52.77 -2.15
C MET A 9 -19.88 53.46 -1.95
N ALA A 10 -20.34 53.54 -0.70
CA ALA A 10 -21.61 54.19 -0.38
C ALA A 10 -21.60 55.68 -0.71
N THR A 11 -20.52 56.39 -0.36
CA THR A 11 -20.34 57.81 -0.66
C THR A 11 -20.30 58.06 -2.17
N MET A 12 -19.53 57.28 -2.92
CA MET A 12 -19.41 57.44 -4.37
C MET A 12 -20.74 57.11 -5.08
N LYS A 13 -21.45 56.06 -4.64
CA LYS A 13 -22.78 55.72 -5.14
C LYS A 13 -23.79 56.84 -4.90
N ALA A 14 -23.85 57.38 -3.68
CA ALA A 14 -24.77 58.46 -3.35
C ALA A 14 -24.47 59.74 -4.14
N ALA A 15 -23.19 60.10 -4.33
CA ALA A 15 -22.79 61.24 -5.16
C ALA A 15 -23.15 61.02 -6.64
N ALA A 16 -22.94 59.81 -7.18
CA ALA A 16 -23.30 59.45 -8.54
C ALA A 16 -24.82 59.55 -8.79
N GLU A 17 -25.64 59.10 -7.83
CA GLU A 17 -27.11 59.21 -7.91
C GLU A 17 -27.58 60.66 -7.92
N ARG A 18 -26.98 61.53 -7.08
CA ARG A 18 -27.26 62.97 -7.07
C ARG A 18 -26.86 63.64 -8.39
N ALA A 19 -25.67 63.34 -8.90
CA ALA A 19 -25.20 63.86 -10.18
C ALA A 19 -26.08 63.41 -11.36
N LYS A 20 -26.50 62.14 -11.38
CA LYS A 20 -27.44 61.60 -12.38
C LYS A 20 -28.77 62.37 -12.36
N HIS A 21 -29.34 62.61 -11.17
CA HIS A 21 -30.57 63.39 -11.03
C HIS A 21 -30.37 64.83 -11.50
N ALA A 22 -29.24 65.46 -11.14
CA ALA A 22 -28.91 66.83 -11.52
C ALA A 22 -28.76 67.03 -13.04
N GLY A 23 -28.22 66.02 -13.74
CA GLY A 23 -28.09 66.02 -15.20
C GLY A 23 -29.40 65.76 -15.96
N ALA A 24 -30.35 65.03 -15.35
CA ALA A 24 -31.62 64.65 -15.99
C ALA A 24 -32.81 65.57 -15.65
N ALA A 25 -32.74 66.33 -14.54
CA ALA A 25 -33.84 67.18 -14.10
C ALA A 25 -34.04 68.38 -15.03
N GLN A 26 -35.26 68.52 -15.58
CA GLN A 26 -35.64 69.64 -16.46
C GLN A 26 -35.57 71.00 -15.75
N ILE A 27 -35.95 71.08 -14.47
CA ILE A 27 -35.93 72.31 -13.67
C ILE A 27 -35.17 72.02 -12.37
N MET A 28 -34.00 72.64 -12.21
CA MET A 28 -33.18 72.58 -11.01
C MET A 28 -32.40 73.90 -10.87
N PRO A 29 -32.26 74.45 -9.65
CA PRO A 29 -31.41 75.63 -9.42
C PRO A 29 -29.96 75.37 -9.86
N PHE A 30 -29.35 76.36 -10.52
CA PHE A 30 -28.00 76.22 -11.07
C PHE A 30 -26.97 75.84 -10.00
N ASP A 31 -26.99 76.50 -8.84
CA ASP A 31 -26.04 76.23 -7.75
C ASP A 31 -26.17 74.81 -7.20
N THR A 32 -27.40 74.29 -7.10
CA THR A 32 -27.67 72.91 -6.68
C THR A 32 -27.14 71.91 -7.70
N ARG A 33 -27.33 72.20 -9.00
CA ARG A 33 -26.82 71.35 -10.09
C ARG A 33 -25.29 71.31 -10.09
N ILE A 34 -24.63 72.47 -9.98
CA ILE A 34 -23.16 72.56 -9.94
C ILE A 34 -22.60 71.87 -8.70
N SER A 35 -23.21 72.06 -7.54
CA SER A 35 -22.77 71.41 -6.29
C SER A 35 -22.83 69.89 -6.40
N ALA A 36 -23.94 69.33 -6.91
CA ALA A 36 -24.08 67.88 -7.08
C ALA A 36 -23.06 67.28 -8.07
N LEU A 37 -22.74 68.00 -9.16
CA LEU A 37 -21.74 67.56 -10.12
C LEU A 37 -20.31 67.65 -9.55
N ASN A 38 -19.99 68.72 -8.83
CA ASN A 38 -18.69 68.89 -8.17
C ASN A 38 -18.46 67.84 -7.07
N GLU A 39 -19.49 67.51 -6.28
CA GLU A 39 -19.43 66.45 -5.29
C GLU A 39 -19.07 65.10 -5.93
N PHE A 40 -19.68 64.76 -7.06
CA PHE A 40 -19.35 63.53 -7.78
C PHE A 40 -17.92 63.56 -8.33
N GLN A 41 -17.47 64.69 -8.88
CA GLN A 41 -16.11 64.81 -9.40
C GLN A 41 -15.03 64.66 -8.31
N LEU A 42 -15.30 65.15 -7.09
CA LEU A 42 -14.43 64.95 -5.93
C LEU A 42 -14.45 63.50 -5.44
N ALA A 43 -15.64 62.87 -5.41
CA ALA A 43 -15.81 61.50 -4.97
C ALA A 43 -15.21 60.47 -5.96
N ALA A 44 -15.35 60.70 -7.27
CA ALA A 44 -14.86 59.84 -8.34
C ALA A 44 -13.43 60.21 -8.81
N CYS A 45 -12.59 60.72 -7.90
CA CYS A 45 -11.20 61.00 -8.22
C CYS A 45 -10.43 59.71 -8.55
N PRO A 46 -9.30 59.79 -9.29
CA PRO A 46 -8.56 58.59 -9.73
C PRO A 46 -8.20 57.63 -8.60
N ALA A 47 -7.82 58.14 -7.43
CA ALA A 47 -7.46 57.32 -6.28
C ALA A 47 -8.65 56.48 -5.76
N ASN A 48 -9.84 57.07 -5.68
CA ASN A 48 -11.04 56.38 -5.21
C ASN A 48 -11.53 55.35 -6.22
N VAL A 49 -11.42 55.66 -7.52
CA VAL A 49 -11.77 54.71 -8.59
C VAL A 49 -10.84 53.50 -8.56
N LEU A 50 -9.52 53.70 -8.48
CA LEU A 50 -8.55 52.61 -8.37
C LEU A 50 -8.80 51.76 -7.12
N ALA A 51 -9.02 52.40 -5.96
CA ALA A 51 -9.30 51.68 -4.72
C ALA A 51 -10.57 50.79 -4.81
N LEU A 52 -11.63 51.28 -5.46
CA LEU A 52 -12.85 50.50 -5.68
C LEU A 52 -12.67 49.37 -6.69
N VAL A 53 -11.87 49.57 -7.75
CA VAL A 53 -11.55 48.53 -8.73
C VAL A 53 -10.71 47.42 -8.08
N GLU A 54 -9.63 47.77 -7.37
CA GLU A 54 -8.80 46.78 -6.65
C GLU A 54 -9.61 46.00 -5.62
N ALA A 55 -10.51 46.66 -4.90
CA ALA A 55 -11.40 46.00 -3.95
C ALA A 55 -12.40 45.07 -4.64
N LEU A 56 -12.93 45.46 -5.80
CA LEU A 56 -13.83 44.63 -6.59
C LEU A 56 -13.09 43.40 -7.14
N GLU A 57 -11.88 43.56 -7.68
CA GLU A 57 -11.04 42.47 -8.16
C GLU A 57 -10.75 41.46 -7.04
N LYS A 58 -10.34 41.94 -5.86
CA LYS A 58 -10.13 41.08 -4.67
C LYS A 58 -11.40 40.38 -4.22
N ALA A 59 -12.54 41.06 -4.24
CA ALA A 59 -13.82 40.48 -3.87
C ALA A 59 -14.27 39.41 -4.88
N GLN A 60 -14.08 39.64 -6.18
CA GLN A 60 -14.36 38.68 -7.24
C GLN A 60 -13.44 37.46 -7.14
N GLN A 61 -12.14 37.66 -6.91
CA GLN A 61 -11.18 36.56 -6.69
C GLN A 61 -11.59 35.71 -5.47
N SER A 62 -11.91 36.36 -4.34
CA SER A 62 -12.34 35.66 -3.12
C SER A 62 -13.66 34.90 -3.31
N ALA A 63 -14.62 35.48 -4.05
CA ALA A 63 -15.88 34.82 -4.37
C ALA A 63 -15.69 33.62 -5.31
N ASN A 64 -14.78 33.72 -6.28
CA ASN A 64 -14.44 32.62 -7.19
C ASN A 64 -13.82 31.44 -6.42
N ILE A 65 -12.83 31.73 -5.57
CA ILE A 65 -12.18 30.74 -4.70
C ILE A 65 -13.18 30.05 -3.77
N ASN A 66 -14.14 30.79 -3.21
CA ASN A 66 -15.16 30.21 -2.32
C ASN A 66 -16.15 29.28 -3.04
N ASN A 67 -16.37 29.47 -4.34
CA ASN A 67 -17.23 28.60 -5.16
C ASN A 67 -16.48 27.38 -5.72
N GLN A 68 -15.16 27.35 -5.61
CA GLN A 68 -14.35 26.28 -6.14
C GLN A 68 -14.40 25.06 -5.22
N TRP A 69 -14.56 23.87 -5.82
CA TRP A 69 -14.64 22.62 -5.08
C TRP A 69 -13.38 22.40 -4.25
N LYS A 70 -13.54 22.37 -2.93
CA LYS A 70 -12.48 22.01 -1.97
C LYS A 70 -13.02 21.02 -0.95
N PRO A 71 -12.51 19.79 -0.91
CA PRO A 71 -12.72 18.93 0.25
C PRO A 71 -11.82 19.38 1.41
N ASP A 72 -12.26 19.19 2.65
CA ASP A 72 -11.46 19.49 3.86
C ASP A 72 -10.20 18.61 3.98
N VAL A 73 -10.25 17.44 3.35
CA VAL A 73 -9.18 16.44 3.31
C VAL A 73 -9.01 15.98 1.88
N CYS A 74 -7.76 15.91 1.40
CA CYS A 74 -7.45 15.42 0.06
C CYS A 74 -7.97 13.97 -0.08
N PRO A 75 -8.76 13.66 -1.12
CA PRO A 75 -9.38 12.35 -1.28
C PRO A 75 -8.35 11.23 -1.53
N ILE A 76 -7.20 11.57 -2.10
CA ILE A 76 -6.16 10.61 -2.47
C ILE A 76 -5.12 10.51 -1.35
N THR A 77 -4.46 11.61 -0.99
CA THR A 77 -3.34 11.61 -0.03
C THR A 77 -3.77 11.70 1.43
N ARG A 78 -5.06 11.95 1.72
CA ARG A 78 -5.61 12.17 3.07
C ARG A 78 -4.98 13.37 3.82
N ARG A 79 -4.18 14.20 3.15
CA ARG A 79 -3.61 15.43 3.70
C ARG A 79 -4.74 16.44 3.97
N LYS A 80 -4.63 17.24 5.03
CA LYS A 80 -5.65 18.26 5.36
C LYS A 80 -5.49 19.48 4.46
N PHE A 81 -6.60 20.13 4.14
CA PHE A 81 -6.56 21.43 3.48
C PHE A 81 -5.74 22.40 4.33
N PHE A 82 -4.85 23.16 3.67
CA PHE A 82 -4.01 24.15 4.33
C PHE A 82 -4.37 25.56 3.86
N MET A 83 -4.20 25.86 2.57
CA MET A 83 -4.54 27.16 2.02
C MET A 83 -4.71 27.14 0.49
N TRP A 84 -5.19 28.25 -0.07
CA TRP A 84 -5.20 28.49 -1.51
C TRP A 84 -3.89 29.16 -1.92
N ILE A 85 -3.28 28.67 -2.99
CA ILE A 85 -2.03 29.21 -3.53
C ILE A 85 -2.19 29.42 -5.04
N GLU A 86 -1.64 30.51 -5.56
CA GLU A 86 -1.65 30.82 -6.99
C GLU A 86 -0.60 29.98 -7.72
N HIS A 87 -1.05 29.11 -8.60
CA HIS A 87 -0.25 28.30 -9.51
C HIS A 87 -0.07 29.01 -10.86
N PRO A 88 1.15 29.03 -11.44
CA PRO A 88 1.41 29.64 -12.75
C PRO A 88 0.48 29.16 -13.87
N ASP A 89 0.20 27.85 -13.90
CA ASP A 89 -0.57 27.24 -14.99
C ASP A 89 -2.04 26.93 -14.62
N LEU A 90 -2.32 26.77 -13.32
CA LEU A 90 -3.63 26.29 -12.83
C LEU A 90 -4.44 27.40 -12.15
N GLY A 91 -3.87 28.59 -12.00
CA GLY A 91 -4.45 29.67 -11.22
C GLY A 91 -4.52 29.34 -9.74
N TYR A 92 -5.50 29.88 -9.01
CA TYR A 92 -5.66 29.57 -7.59
C TYR A 92 -6.12 28.12 -7.39
N VAL A 93 -5.30 27.34 -6.71
CA VAL A 93 -5.54 25.92 -6.42
C VAL A 93 -5.63 25.67 -4.92
N PRO A 94 -6.48 24.71 -4.48
CA PRO A 94 -6.51 24.32 -3.08
C PRO A 94 -5.30 23.43 -2.81
N THR A 95 -4.57 23.73 -1.74
CA THR A 95 -3.39 22.97 -1.36
C THR A 95 -3.56 22.30 0.00
N TYR A 96 -2.93 21.13 0.12
CA TYR A 96 -3.09 20.18 1.22
C TYR A 96 -1.72 19.81 1.81
N GLY A 97 -1.63 19.68 3.13
CA GLY A 97 -0.36 19.36 3.79
C GLY A 97 -0.18 20.16 5.08
N GLY A 98 0.91 20.91 5.16
CA GLY A 98 1.29 21.66 6.35
C GLY A 98 2.20 22.85 6.05
N PRO A 99 2.80 23.44 7.10
CA PRO A 99 3.52 24.71 6.99
C PRO A 99 4.86 24.65 6.25
N PHE A 100 5.38 23.45 5.96
CA PHE A 100 6.65 23.26 5.25
C PHE A 100 6.43 23.04 3.76
N ASP A 101 5.54 22.10 3.43
CA ASP A 101 5.17 21.78 2.06
C ASP A 101 3.66 21.70 1.91
N SER A 102 3.16 22.22 0.80
CA SER A 102 1.77 22.16 0.41
C SER A 102 1.62 21.57 -0.98
N TYR A 103 0.63 20.71 -1.16
CA TYR A 103 0.48 19.90 -2.35
C TYR A 103 -0.88 20.11 -2.99
N THR A 104 -0.97 20.12 -4.32
CA THR A 104 -2.27 20.08 -5.00
C THR A 104 -2.95 18.72 -4.80
N ILE A 105 -4.24 18.64 -5.13
CA ILE A 105 -4.92 17.34 -5.22
C ILE A 105 -4.25 16.57 -6.37
N PRO A 106 -3.83 15.31 -6.17
CA PRO A 106 -3.18 14.58 -7.23
C PRO A 106 -4.08 14.41 -8.46
N SER A 107 -3.49 14.59 -9.63
CA SER A 107 -4.09 14.31 -10.93
C SER A 107 -3.46 13.06 -11.52
N GLY A 108 -4.28 12.20 -12.13
CA GLY A 108 -3.77 11.06 -12.88
C GLY A 108 -3.14 11.51 -14.18
N ASP A 109 -1.99 10.93 -14.53
CA ASP A 109 -1.36 11.08 -15.83
C ASP A 109 -1.87 10.03 -16.84
N SER A 110 -1.30 10.03 -18.05
CA SER A 110 -1.64 9.05 -19.11
C SER A 110 -1.30 7.62 -18.75
N ASP A 111 -0.42 7.42 -17.77
CA ASP A 111 0.14 6.13 -17.40
C ASP A 111 -0.61 5.52 -16.20
N GLY A 112 -1.63 6.23 -15.70
CA GLY A 112 -2.48 5.81 -14.59
C GLY A 112 -1.89 6.11 -13.21
N GLU A 113 -0.76 6.81 -13.16
CA GLU A 113 -0.06 7.20 -11.94
C GLU A 113 -0.52 8.59 -11.50
N PHE A 114 -0.70 8.76 -10.19
CA PHE A 114 -1.11 10.05 -9.63
C PHE A 114 0.11 10.86 -9.21
N SER A 115 0.20 12.08 -9.72
CA SER A 115 1.20 13.07 -9.33
C SER A 115 0.53 14.32 -8.77
N CYS A 116 1.23 15.03 -7.89
CA CYS A 116 0.78 16.30 -7.35
C CYS A 116 1.89 17.35 -7.41
N GLU A 117 1.50 18.61 -7.57
CA GLU A 117 2.42 19.74 -7.58
C GLU A 117 2.72 20.16 -6.15
N ARG A 118 4.00 20.52 -5.88
CA ARG A 118 4.48 20.87 -4.55
C ARG A 118 4.83 22.35 -4.49
N TYR A 119 4.32 23.03 -3.48
CA TYR A 119 4.73 24.37 -3.07
C TYR A 119 5.61 24.25 -1.83
N ASP A 120 6.86 24.67 -1.97
CA ASP A 120 7.84 24.73 -0.89
C ASP A 120 7.73 26.09 -0.20
N HIS A 121 7.34 26.09 1.08
CA HIS A 121 7.14 27.34 1.84
C HIS A 121 8.45 27.96 2.32
N ASP A 122 9.53 27.19 2.41
CA ASP A 122 10.84 27.72 2.78
C ASP A 122 11.45 28.50 1.61
N VAL A 123 11.26 27.98 0.39
CA VAL A 123 11.66 28.64 -0.87
C VAL A 123 10.65 29.71 -1.29
N GLY A 124 9.38 29.53 -0.92
CA GLY A 124 8.28 30.41 -1.31
C GLY A 124 7.90 30.25 -2.78
N GLY A 125 7.89 29.02 -3.29
CA GLY A 125 7.63 28.78 -4.71
C GLY A 125 7.21 27.35 -5.04
N TRP A 126 6.66 27.19 -6.25
CA TRP A 126 6.34 25.89 -6.82
C TRP A 126 7.62 25.19 -7.29
N VAL A 127 7.72 23.91 -6.95
CA VAL A 127 8.86 23.04 -7.26
C VAL A 127 8.35 21.74 -7.87
N ASP A 128 9.27 20.96 -8.44
CA ASP A 128 8.93 19.68 -9.08
C ASP A 128 8.02 18.82 -8.19
N GLY A 129 6.96 18.32 -8.82
CA GLY A 129 5.90 17.57 -8.18
C GLY A 129 6.36 16.22 -7.61
N GLU A 130 5.57 15.71 -6.68
CA GLU A 130 5.78 14.40 -6.06
C GLU A 130 4.84 13.37 -6.71
N CYS A 131 5.40 12.21 -7.06
CA CYS A 131 4.61 11.04 -7.42
C CYS A 131 4.03 10.36 -6.17
N VAL A 132 2.72 10.11 -6.15
CA VAL A 132 2.01 9.54 -4.99
C VAL A 132 2.09 8.01 -4.97
N GLY A 133 2.52 7.36 -6.06
CA GLY A 133 2.63 5.89 -6.15
C GLY A 133 1.29 5.17 -5.95
N SER A 134 0.18 5.86 -6.20
CA SER A 134 -1.17 5.31 -6.17
C SER A 134 -1.65 5.10 -7.60
N TYR A 135 -2.49 4.11 -7.82
CA TYR A 135 -3.11 3.78 -9.11
C TYR A 135 -4.60 3.52 -8.92
N LEU A 136 -5.40 3.83 -9.95
CA LEU A 136 -6.82 3.43 -9.95
C LEU A 136 -6.91 1.94 -10.24
N ILE A 137 -7.66 1.24 -9.40
CA ILE A 137 -8.06 -0.15 -9.63
C ILE A 137 -9.51 -0.09 -10.11
N ASP A 138 -9.80 -0.66 -11.27
CA ASP A 138 -11.17 -0.73 -11.78
C ASP A 138 -12.01 -1.76 -11.00
N GLU A 139 -13.34 -1.75 -11.20
CA GLU A 139 -14.24 -2.65 -10.48
C GLU A 139 -13.92 -4.13 -10.75
N ASP A 140 -13.49 -4.46 -11.97
CA ASP A 140 -13.15 -5.83 -12.38
C ASP A 140 -11.89 -6.31 -11.66
N GLU A 141 -10.85 -5.48 -11.60
CA GLU A 141 -9.61 -5.76 -10.89
C GLU A 141 -9.85 -5.82 -9.38
N GLN A 142 -10.72 -4.96 -8.83
CA GLN A 142 -11.11 -5.01 -7.43
C GLN A 142 -11.85 -6.33 -7.09
N CYS A 143 -12.74 -6.80 -7.97
CA CYS A 143 -13.36 -8.12 -7.84
C CYS A 143 -12.32 -9.24 -7.82
N ARG A 144 -11.32 -9.19 -8.72
CA ARG A 144 -10.24 -10.21 -8.77
C ARG A 144 -9.38 -10.20 -7.50
N VAL A 145 -9.04 -9.02 -6.98
CA VAL A 145 -8.28 -8.89 -5.73
C VAL A 145 -9.06 -9.51 -4.58
N TYR A 146 -10.36 -9.23 -4.49
CA TYR A 146 -11.21 -9.81 -3.45
C TYR A 146 -11.29 -11.35 -3.53
N GLU A 147 -11.45 -11.91 -4.72
CA GLU A 147 -11.42 -13.37 -4.93
C GLU A 147 -10.07 -13.98 -4.54
N LEU A 148 -8.97 -13.31 -4.86
CA LEU A 148 -7.63 -13.75 -4.48
C LEU A 148 -7.43 -13.73 -2.97
N GLU A 149 -7.89 -12.68 -2.28
CA GLU A 149 -7.83 -12.58 -0.82
C GLU A 149 -8.60 -13.70 -0.12
N GLN A 150 -9.77 -14.07 -0.65
CA GLN A 150 -10.52 -15.23 -0.16
C GLN A 150 -9.73 -16.53 -0.34
N ARG A 151 -9.16 -16.76 -1.52
CA ARG A 151 -8.36 -17.97 -1.80
C ARG A 151 -7.11 -18.04 -0.92
N VAL A 152 -6.43 -16.92 -0.68
CA VAL A 152 -5.27 -16.86 0.23
C VAL A 152 -5.68 -17.21 1.66
N THR A 153 -6.85 -16.77 2.09
CA THR A 153 -7.37 -17.09 3.43
C THR A 153 -7.69 -18.58 3.56
N GLU A 154 -8.34 -19.16 2.57
CA GLU A 154 -8.63 -20.60 2.53
C GLU A 154 -7.34 -21.43 2.55
N LEU A 155 -6.36 -21.08 1.70
CA LEU A 155 -5.07 -21.78 1.66
C LEU A 155 -4.31 -21.69 2.98
N ARG A 156 -4.37 -20.54 3.68
CA ARG A 156 -3.77 -20.40 5.01
C ARG A 156 -4.42 -21.31 6.05
N GLU A 157 -5.74 -21.51 5.97
CA GLU A 157 -6.44 -22.43 6.87
C GLU A 157 -6.11 -23.89 6.57
N GLN A 158 -6.10 -24.27 5.28
CA GLN A 158 -5.65 -25.60 4.85
C GLN A 158 -4.21 -25.88 5.29
N LEU A 159 -3.31 -24.91 5.20
CA LEU A 159 -1.94 -25.08 5.67
C LEU A 159 -1.88 -25.39 7.17
N ARG A 160 -2.67 -24.67 7.98
CA ARG A 160 -2.75 -24.89 9.42
C ARG A 160 -3.23 -26.30 9.78
N THR A 161 -4.19 -26.84 9.04
CA THR A 161 -4.71 -28.20 9.30
C THR A 161 -3.68 -29.28 8.95
N VAL A 162 -2.91 -29.08 7.89
CA VAL A 162 -1.80 -29.96 7.51
C VAL A 162 -0.69 -29.91 8.55
N GLU A 163 -0.29 -28.72 9.01
CA GLU A 163 0.71 -28.54 10.06
C GLU A 163 0.32 -29.28 11.35
N LEU A 164 -0.94 -29.15 11.78
CA LEU A 164 -1.45 -29.86 12.94
C LEU A 164 -1.41 -31.38 12.73
N SER A 165 -1.83 -31.86 11.55
CA SER A 165 -1.82 -33.28 11.21
C SER A 165 -0.40 -33.85 11.24
N ASN A 166 0.59 -33.12 10.75
CA ASN A 166 2.00 -33.50 10.82
C ASN A 166 2.50 -33.54 12.26
N SER A 167 2.19 -32.54 13.09
CA SER A 167 2.58 -32.57 14.51
C SER A 167 2.01 -33.77 15.26
N VAL A 168 0.77 -34.16 14.94
CA VAL A 168 0.14 -35.36 15.51
C VAL A 168 0.90 -36.59 15.06
N LEU A 169 1.20 -36.73 13.76
CA LEU A 169 1.97 -37.86 13.23
C LEU A 169 3.38 -37.95 13.84
N GLU A 170 4.08 -36.84 13.99
CA GLU A 170 5.41 -36.78 14.63
C GLU A 170 5.36 -37.20 16.11
N SER A 171 4.27 -36.91 16.81
CA SER A 171 4.08 -37.30 18.22
C SER A 171 3.63 -38.76 18.43
N ARG A 172 3.30 -39.51 17.36
CA ARG A 172 2.82 -40.89 17.49
C ARG A 172 3.97 -41.81 17.88
N THR A 173 3.94 -42.28 19.12
CA THR A 173 4.80 -43.35 19.62
C THR A 173 4.29 -44.71 19.15
N VAL A 174 5.16 -45.55 18.60
CA VAL A 174 4.83 -46.90 18.15
C VAL A 174 5.34 -47.90 19.17
N THR A 175 4.43 -48.67 19.78
CA THR A 175 4.77 -49.71 20.75
C THR A 175 5.06 -51.02 20.03
N VAL A 176 6.31 -51.47 20.08
CA VAL A 176 6.72 -52.78 19.56
C VAL A 176 6.75 -53.79 20.71
N LYS A 177 5.99 -54.89 20.60
CA LYS A 177 6.12 -56.02 21.52
C LYS A 177 7.41 -56.77 21.20
N LEU A 178 8.35 -56.78 22.14
CA LEU A 178 9.59 -57.53 22.00
C LEU A 178 9.35 -59.04 22.22
N PRO A 179 10.17 -59.93 21.64
CA PRO A 179 10.10 -61.36 21.90
C PRO A 179 10.35 -61.67 23.39
N ASN A 180 9.82 -62.80 23.86
CA ASN A 180 9.93 -63.23 25.27
C ASN A 180 11.37 -63.44 25.78
N SER A 181 12.38 -63.41 24.90
CA SER A 181 13.80 -63.56 25.24
C SER A 181 14.56 -62.24 25.40
N PHE A 182 13.86 -61.09 25.49
CA PHE A 182 14.49 -59.79 25.67
C PHE A 182 14.76 -59.50 27.16
N TYR A 183 16.01 -59.67 27.59
CA TYR A 183 16.49 -59.35 28.95
C TYR A 183 17.42 -58.12 28.87
N PRO A 184 16.97 -56.93 29.31
CA PRO A 184 17.74 -55.68 29.21
C PRO A 184 18.84 -55.56 30.27
N ASP A 185 18.82 -56.42 31.27
CA ASP A 185 19.66 -56.46 32.45
C ASP A 185 20.86 -57.38 32.26
N GLY A 186 21.79 -56.98 31.39
CA GLY A 186 23.24 -57.12 31.58
C GLY A 186 23.88 -58.47 31.97
N ASP A 187 23.18 -59.59 32.01
CA ASP A 187 23.74 -60.91 32.27
C ASP A 187 24.27 -61.49 30.95
N ILE A 188 25.55 -61.20 30.72
CA ILE A 188 26.29 -61.27 29.45
C ILE A 188 26.66 -62.70 28.98
N GLU A 189 26.01 -63.75 29.46
CA GLU A 189 26.37 -65.12 29.05
C GLU A 189 25.64 -65.63 27.79
N LEU A 190 24.61 -64.92 27.31
CA LEU A 190 24.02 -65.15 25.99
C LEU A 190 24.15 -63.89 25.12
N PRO A 191 24.70 -63.98 23.89
CA PRO A 191 24.73 -62.84 23.00
C PRO A 191 23.30 -62.38 22.71
N LEU A 192 23.06 -61.08 22.94
CA LEU A 192 21.82 -60.37 22.62
C LEU A 192 21.58 -60.41 21.10
N VAL A 193 21.04 -61.51 20.57
CA VAL A 193 20.70 -61.61 19.14
C VAL A 193 19.23 -61.24 18.99
N MET A 194 18.94 -59.93 18.91
CA MET A 194 17.69 -59.51 18.29
C MET A 194 17.79 -59.79 16.80
N ASN A 195 16.84 -60.56 16.28
CA ASN A 195 16.75 -60.80 14.84
C ASN A 195 16.25 -59.52 14.15
N GLU A 196 17.12 -58.88 13.35
CA GLU A 196 16.83 -57.66 12.59
C GLU A 196 15.50 -57.77 11.80
N TYR A 197 15.19 -58.96 11.26
CA TYR A 197 13.96 -59.20 10.50
C TYR A 197 12.70 -59.11 11.36
N GLN A 198 12.74 -59.59 12.61
CA GLN A 198 11.59 -59.51 13.51
C GLN A 198 11.28 -58.05 13.89
N VAL A 199 12.30 -57.21 13.99
CA VAL A 199 12.14 -55.77 14.24
C VAL A 199 11.55 -55.08 13.01
N ILE A 200 12.06 -55.40 11.81
CA ILE A 200 11.54 -54.88 10.53
C ILE A 200 10.06 -55.28 10.36
N GLU A 201 9.71 -56.55 10.59
CA GLU A 201 8.33 -57.05 10.49
C GLU A 201 7.39 -56.34 11.46
N ALA A 202 7.81 -56.13 12.71
CA ALA A 202 7.01 -55.43 13.70
C ALA A 202 6.79 -53.95 13.35
N LEU A 203 7.82 -53.28 12.79
CA LEU A 203 7.71 -51.91 12.30
C LEU A 203 6.74 -51.81 11.12
N VAL A 204 6.83 -52.71 10.14
CA VAL A 204 5.91 -52.76 9.00
C VAL A 204 4.48 -53.07 9.46
N ALA A 205 4.29 -54.02 10.37
CA ALA A 205 2.99 -54.34 10.95
C ALA A 205 2.36 -53.16 11.71
N ALA A 206 3.20 -52.28 12.27
CA ALA A 206 2.77 -51.04 12.91
C ALA A 206 2.53 -49.88 11.92
N GLY A 207 2.63 -50.12 10.61
CA GLY A 207 2.46 -49.11 9.56
C GLY A 207 3.66 -48.17 9.41
N CYS A 208 4.82 -48.52 9.98
CA CYS A 208 6.06 -47.76 9.81
C CYS A 208 6.84 -48.25 8.60
N LYS A 209 7.61 -47.35 8.00
CA LYS A 209 8.54 -47.67 6.91
C LYS A 209 9.98 -47.78 7.45
N PRO A 210 10.50 -49.00 7.69
CA PRO A 210 11.87 -49.15 8.16
C PRO A 210 12.86 -48.81 7.04
N VAL A 211 13.79 -47.89 7.33
CA VAL A 211 14.81 -47.42 6.39
C VAL A 211 16.19 -47.58 7.01
N ALA A 212 17.13 -48.15 6.26
CA ALA A 212 18.56 -48.09 6.57
C ALA A 212 19.25 -47.07 5.67
N VAL A 213 20.19 -46.30 6.22
CA VAL A 213 21.03 -45.41 5.41
C VAL A 213 22.35 -46.10 5.13
N CYS A 214 22.69 -46.25 3.85
CA CYS A 214 23.99 -46.83 3.49
C CYS A 214 25.12 -45.89 3.95
N PRO A 215 26.06 -46.34 4.80
CA PRO A 215 27.14 -45.48 5.28
C PRO A 215 28.08 -45.01 4.16
N ARG A 216 28.17 -45.78 3.06
CA ARG A 216 29.06 -45.56 1.92
C ARG A 216 28.52 -44.58 0.88
N CYS A 217 27.25 -44.70 0.49
CA CYS A 217 26.65 -43.88 -0.56
C CYS A 217 25.52 -42.95 -0.08
N LYS A 218 25.22 -42.97 1.22
CA LYS A 218 24.17 -42.16 1.88
C LYS A 218 22.76 -42.36 1.33
N ARG A 219 22.54 -43.38 0.50
CA ARG A 219 21.23 -43.72 -0.03
C ARG A 219 20.39 -44.44 1.02
N GLU A 220 19.12 -44.06 1.09
CA GLU A 220 18.11 -44.75 1.88
C GLU A 220 17.73 -46.08 1.23
N LEU A 221 17.71 -47.14 2.03
CA LEU A 221 17.33 -48.49 1.66
C LEU A 221 16.02 -48.82 2.37
N ASP A 222 14.98 -49.04 1.59
CA ASP A 222 13.70 -49.53 2.09
C ASP A 222 13.83 -50.99 2.53
N LEU A 223 13.68 -51.25 3.83
CA LEU A 223 13.83 -52.58 4.41
C LEU A 223 12.53 -53.39 4.36
N SER A 224 11.41 -52.80 3.92
CA SER A 224 10.11 -53.48 3.88
C SER A 224 9.97 -54.53 2.76
N VAL A 225 10.91 -54.56 1.79
CA VAL A 225 10.78 -55.35 0.55
C VAL A 225 11.88 -56.40 0.39
N LYS A 226 12.93 -56.41 1.23
CA LYS A 226 14.10 -57.28 1.06
C LYS A 226 14.18 -58.34 2.15
N HIS A 227 13.96 -59.61 1.78
CA HIS A 227 13.96 -60.77 2.68
C HIS A 227 15.21 -61.67 2.56
N ASP A 228 16.20 -61.32 1.74
CA ASP A 228 17.24 -62.24 1.25
C ASP A 228 18.63 -62.09 1.92
N GLY A 229 18.74 -61.48 3.11
CA GLY A 229 20.03 -61.45 3.82
C GLY A 229 21.02 -60.38 3.34
N ALA A 230 20.77 -59.72 2.21
CA ALA A 230 21.71 -58.80 1.59
C ALA A 230 21.36 -57.32 1.90
N HIS A 231 21.75 -56.85 3.08
CA HIS A 231 21.56 -55.45 3.52
C HIS A 231 22.50 -54.44 2.81
N TYR A 232 23.15 -54.82 1.72
CA TYR A 232 24.22 -54.03 1.13
C TYR A 232 23.80 -53.41 -0.21
N CYS A 233 23.81 -52.07 -0.28
CA CYS A 233 23.73 -51.30 -1.52
C CYS A 233 24.92 -51.57 -2.48
N HIS A 234 25.93 -52.32 -2.02
CA HIS A 234 27.17 -52.63 -2.73
C HIS A 234 27.60 -54.08 -2.44
N ARG A 235 28.17 -54.79 -3.42
CA ARG A 235 28.76 -56.13 -3.21
C ARG A 235 29.88 -56.05 -2.15
N ALA A 236 29.96 -57.05 -1.25
CA ALA A 236 31.04 -57.15 -0.28
C ALA A 236 32.40 -57.12 -1.02
N ALA A 237 33.24 -56.14 -0.70
CA ALA A 237 34.56 -56.05 -1.30
C ALA A 237 35.45 -57.11 -0.65
N GLY A 238 35.78 -58.16 -1.42
CA GLY A 238 36.89 -59.06 -1.11
C GLY A 238 36.50 -60.48 -0.70
N ILE A 239 36.09 -61.30 -1.67
CA ILE A 239 36.58 -62.69 -1.82
C ILE A 239 36.76 -62.89 -3.33
N GLN A 240 38.01 -62.83 -3.80
CA GLN A 240 38.34 -63.30 -5.14
C GLN A 240 38.27 -64.83 -5.10
N VAL A 241 37.28 -65.40 -5.80
CA VAL A 241 37.32 -66.82 -6.15
C VAL A 241 38.46 -66.96 -7.15
N ILE A 242 39.51 -67.66 -6.76
CA ILE A 242 40.61 -68.04 -7.65
C ILE A 242 40.07 -69.18 -8.52
N GLU A 243 39.52 -68.86 -9.69
CA GLU A 243 39.23 -69.87 -10.70
C GLU A 243 40.50 -70.11 -11.52
N GLY A 244 41.11 -71.28 -11.32
CA GLY A 244 42.24 -71.74 -12.10
C GLY A 244 41.81 -72.02 -13.55
N GLU A 245 42.48 -71.36 -14.49
CA GLU A 245 42.40 -71.64 -15.91
C GLU A 245 42.76 -73.12 -16.20
N GLN A 246 41.80 -73.90 -16.70
CA GLN A 246 42.11 -75.06 -17.53
C GLN A 246 42.33 -74.57 -18.97
N LYS A 247 43.59 -74.56 -19.41
CA LYS A 247 43.94 -74.43 -20.83
C LYS A 247 43.71 -75.78 -21.52
N ASN A 248 42.80 -75.79 -22.50
CA ASN A 248 42.76 -76.77 -23.58
C ASN A 248 42.61 -75.99 -24.89
N GLY A 249 43.60 -76.10 -25.78
CA GLY A 249 43.66 -75.43 -27.09
C GLY A 249 45.04 -74.87 -27.36
#